data_AF-A0A3Q2VLX4-F1
#
_entry.id   AF-A0A3Q2VLX4-F1
#
_cell.length_a   1.000
_cell.length_b   1.000
_cell.length_c   1.000
_cell.angle_alpha   90.00
_cell.angle_beta   90.00
_cell.angle_gamma   90.00
#
_symmetry.space_group_name_H-M   'P 1'
#
loop_
_entity.id
_entity.type
_entity.pdbx_description
1 polymer ?
#
loop_
_entity_poly.entity_id
_entity_poly.type
_entity_poly.pdbx_seq_one_letter_code
_entity_poly.pdbx_strand_id
1 'polypeptide(L)'
;MISFPLAFCVLAAYSTIVRKHKQIQDQQEQIQRLKSAAIEMRDEQLHKQLEEDQYGKAEELHRNKMIEMRTTQLLSKDLKLYEEALDQAIVKFHSMKMDEINQNIRDLWHSTYRGQDIEYIEIRSEVEERSERRRSYNYRVVMMRGDADVNMRGRCSAGQKVLASLIIRLALAEAFCLDCGILALDEPTTNLDRENIESLADALVEIIRTRSQQRHFQLLIITHDEDFVQLLVRSGCIQHFYRISKNQDQNSKITKQSTAFLSV
;
A
#
# COMPACT_ATOMS: atom_id res chain seq x y z
N MET A 1 59.45 25.81 110.33
CA MET A 1 59.07 24.45 109.86
C MET A 1 57.71 24.55 109.21
N ILE A 2 57.49 23.83 108.10
CA ILE A 2 56.34 23.90 107.14
C ILE A 2 56.55 25.06 106.12
N SER A 3 56.67 24.90 104.79
CA SER A 3 56.51 23.74 103.89
C SER A 3 57.33 23.95 102.59
N PHE A 4 58.58 23.48 102.55
CA PHE A 4 59.32 23.24 101.28
C PHE A 4 58.60 22.25 100.31
N PRO A 5 57.73 21.32 100.75
CA PRO A 5 56.97 20.43 99.86
C PRO A 5 55.98 21.10 98.90
N LEU A 6 55.37 22.23 99.29
CA LEU A 6 54.28 22.83 98.50
C LEU A 6 54.79 23.45 97.19
N ALA A 7 55.94 24.14 97.24
CA ALA A 7 56.56 24.74 96.06
C ALA A 7 57.06 23.68 95.06
N PHE A 8 57.58 22.56 95.56
CA PHE A 8 58.02 21.44 94.72
C PHE A 8 56.83 20.72 94.06
N CYS A 9 55.72 20.53 94.78
CA CYS A 9 54.48 19.99 94.23
C CYS A 9 53.86 20.91 93.16
N VAL A 10 53.87 22.23 93.36
CA VAL A 10 53.35 23.20 92.39
C VAL A 10 54.22 23.23 91.12
N LEU A 11 55.54 23.18 91.24
CA LEU A 11 56.45 23.10 90.08
C LEU A 11 56.34 21.76 89.34
N ALA A 12 56.15 20.65 90.06
CA ALA A 12 55.89 19.33 89.47
C ALA A 12 54.53 19.27 88.75
N ALA A 13 53.49 19.87 89.32
CA ALA A 13 52.18 19.98 88.68
C ALA A 13 52.23 20.91 87.46
N TYR A 14 52.90 22.06 87.56
CA TYR A 14 53.09 23.01 86.45
C TYR A 14 53.86 22.36 85.29
N SER A 15 54.97 21.68 85.56
CA SER A 15 55.73 20.96 84.52
C SER A 15 54.92 19.81 83.89
N THR A 16 54.05 19.14 84.65
CA THR A 16 53.14 18.13 84.13
C THR A 16 52.05 18.73 83.23
N ILE A 17 51.49 19.89 83.60
CA ILE A 17 50.51 20.63 82.80
C ILE A 17 51.14 21.12 81.50
N VAL A 18 52.36 21.69 81.55
CA VAL A 18 53.10 22.14 80.36
C VAL A 18 53.40 20.96 79.43
N ARG A 19 53.80 19.79 79.98
CA ARG A 19 54.01 18.57 79.18
C ARG A 19 52.72 18.09 78.52
N LYS A 20 51.60 18.06 79.24
CA LYS A 20 50.29 17.69 78.69
C LYS A 20 49.80 18.68 77.64
N HIS A 21 50.00 19.98 77.85
CA HIS A 21 49.65 21.01 76.88
C HIS A 21 50.44 20.84 75.58
N LYS A 22 51.76 20.62 75.69
CA LYS A 22 52.61 20.31 74.53
C LYS A 22 52.16 19.03 73.81
N GLN A 23 51.84 17.98 74.55
CA GLN A 23 51.35 16.72 73.98
C GLN A 23 50.00 16.89 73.26
N ILE A 24 49.09 17.71 73.80
CA ILE A 24 47.81 18.03 73.14
C ILE A 24 48.04 18.88 71.89
N GLN A 25 48.96 19.85 71.92
CA GLN A 25 49.33 20.63 70.73
C GLN A 25 49.92 19.74 69.64
N ASP A 26 50.85 18.85 69.98
CA ASP A 26 51.46 17.91 69.03
C ASP A 26 50.40 16.97 68.43
N GLN A 27 49.45 16.48 69.24
CA GLN A 27 48.32 15.66 68.77
C GLN A 27 47.36 16.46 67.87
N GLN A 28 47.08 17.72 68.20
CA GLN A 28 46.25 18.59 67.37
C GLN A 28 46.89 18.85 66.00
N GLU A 29 48.20 19.13 65.96
CA GLU A 29 48.94 19.26 64.71
C GLU A 29 48.93 17.96 63.89
N GLN A 30 49.11 16.81 64.55
CA GLN A 30 49.08 15.51 63.87
C GLN A 30 47.70 15.19 63.29
N ILE A 31 46.62 15.45 64.04
CA ILE A 31 45.24 15.30 63.56
C ILE A 31 44.98 16.23 62.39
N GLN A 32 45.48 17.47 62.45
CA GLN A 32 45.30 18.44 61.37
C GLN A 32 45.98 17.98 60.08
N ARG A 33 47.21 17.45 60.17
CA ARG A 33 47.96 16.90 59.03
C ARG A 33 47.28 15.67 58.42
N LEU A 34 46.75 14.78 59.27
CA LEU A 34 46.03 13.59 58.79
C LEU A 34 44.71 13.97 58.10
N LYS A 35 44.00 14.98 58.62
CA LYS A 35 42.78 15.50 57.99
C LYS A 35 43.09 16.15 56.65
N SER A 36 44.11 16.98 56.55
CA SER A 36 44.49 17.61 55.27
C SER A 36 44.90 16.57 54.23
N ALA A 37 45.71 15.58 54.62
CA ALA A 37 46.09 14.49 53.72
C ALA A 37 44.88 13.65 53.26
N ALA A 38 43.93 13.37 54.15
CA ALA A 38 42.71 12.63 53.80
C ALA A 38 41.80 13.42 52.84
N ILE A 39 41.74 14.75 52.98
CA ILE A 39 41.01 15.63 52.06
C ILE A 39 41.68 15.64 50.69
N GLU A 40 42.99 15.83 50.63
CA GLU A 40 43.76 15.84 49.37
C GLU A 40 43.62 14.52 48.60
N MET A 41 43.76 13.38 49.29
CA MET A 41 43.55 12.06 48.67
C MET A 41 42.12 11.88 48.13
N ARG A 42 41.12 12.45 48.83
CA ARG A 42 39.72 12.37 48.40
C ARG A 42 39.46 13.26 47.20
N ASP A 43 40.05 14.46 47.17
CA ASP A 43 39.96 15.39 46.05
C ASP A 43 40.60 14.81 44.79
N GLU A 44 41.78 14.18 44.91
CA GLU A 44 42.42 13.48 43.79
C GLU A 44 41.57 12.33 43.25
N GLN A 45 40.96 11.51 44.13
CA GLN A 45 40.04 10.46 43.71
C GLN A 45 38.82 11.01 42.97
N LEU A 46 38.24 12.10 43.47
CA LEU A 46 37.08 12.73 42.83
C LEU A 46 37.44 13.35 41.48
N HIS A 47 38.61 13.97 41.36
CA HIS A 47 39.10 14.50 40.08
C HIS A 47 39.30 13.38 39.06
N LYS A 48 39.92 12.27 39.47
CA LYS A 48 40.11 11.12 38.59
C LYS A 48 38.77 10.52 38.13
N GLN A 49 37.76 10.49 38.99
CA GLN A 49 36.40 10.05 38.63
C GLN A 49 35.72 11.02 37.67
N LEU A 50 35.93 12.33 37.82
CA LEU A 50 35.39 13.34 36.89
C LEU A 50 36.02 13.26 35.49
N GLU A 51 37.28 12.82 35.40
CA GLU A 51 38.00 12.60 34.14
C GLU A 51 37.63 11.27 33.46
N GLU A 52 36.93 10.36 34.15
CA GLU A 52 36.43 9.15 33.50
C GLU A 52 35.50 9.53 32.34
N ASP A 53 35.60 8.79 31.22
CA ASP A 53 34.89 9.09 29.97
C ASP A 53 33.37 9.30 30.15
N GLN A 54 32.76 8.62 31.13
CA GLN A 54 31.34 8.77 31.46
C GLN A 54 30.98 10.17 31.94
N TYR A 55 31.86 10.83 32.70
CA TYR A 55 31.64 12.15 33.28
C TYR A 55 32.32 13.25 32.45
N GLY A 56 33.56 13.02 32.00
CA GLY A 56 34.33 13.97 31.21
C GLY A 56 33.73 14.27 29.84
N LYS A 57 33.01 13.30 29.23
CA LYS A 57 32.30 13.48 27.95
C LYS A 57 30.78 13.53 28.11
N ALA A 58 30.27 13.66 29.35
CA ALA A 58 28.84 13.61 29.63
C ALA A 58 28.03 14.63 28.81
N GLU A 59 28.55 15.86 28.67
CA GLU A 59 27.88 16.92 27.91
C GLU A 59 27.84 16.60 26.41
N GLU A 60 28.94 16.11 25.84
CA GLU A 60 29.02 15.72 24.43
C GLU A 60 28.10 14.53 24.14
N LEU A 61 28.12 13.50 24.98
CA LEU A 61 27.25 12.32 24.87
C LEU A 61 25.78 12.71 25.01
N HIS A 62 25.45 13.58 25.96
CA HIS A 62 24.11 14.11 26.14
C HIS A 62 23.66 14.88 24.91
N ARG A 63 24.49 15.79 24.38
CA ARG A 63 24.19 16.55 23.16
C ARG A 63 23.95 15.63 21.96
N ASN A 64 24.82 14.64 21.74
CA ASN A 64 24.68 13.70 20.63
C ASN A 64 23.40 12.86 20.77
N LYS A 65 23.09 12.38 21.98
CA LYS A 65 21.85 11.63 22.24
C LYS A 65 20.60 12.49 22.09
N MET A 66 20.66 13.76 22.49
CA MET A 66 19.58 14.73 22.29
C MET A 66 19.33 15.00 20.81
N ILE A 67 20.38 15.14 19.99
CA ILE A 67 20.26 15.27 18.54
C ILE A 67 19.59 14.02 17.96
N GLU A 68 20.09 12.82 18.29
CA GLU A 68 19.53 11.57 17.79
C GLU A 68 18.06 11.40 18.18
N MET A 69 17.72 11.66 19.45
CA MET A 69 16.36 11.59 19.96
C MET A 69 15.46 12.60 19.24
N ARG A 70 15.91 13.85 19.07
CA ARG A 70 15.13 14.90 18.42
C ARG A 70 14.91 14.60 16.94
N THR A 71 15.96 14.19 16.23
CA THR A 71 15.88 13.79 14.82
C THR A 71 14.93 12.60 14.66
N THR A 72 15.02 11.58 15.52
CA THR A 72 14.13 10.41 15.48
C THR A 72 12.67 10.79 15.73
N GLN A 73 12.41 11.71 16.67
CA GLN A 73 11.07 12.23 16.91
C GLN A 73 10.49 12.96 15.69
N LEU A 74 11.30 13.79 15.03
CA LEU A 74 10.88 14.50 13.81
C LEU A 74 10.60 13.50 12.68
N LEU A 75 11.50 12.54 12.45
CA LEU A 75 11.31 11.49 11.43
C LEU A 75 10.05 10.66 11.70
N SER A 76 9.78 10.30 12.95
CA SER A 76 8.55 9.56 13.30
C SER A 76 7.29 10.38 12.99
N LYS A 77 7.33 11.70 13.19
CA LYS A 77 6.21 12.59 12.84
C LYS A 77 6.03 12.70 11.33
N ASP A 78 7.11 12.87 10.58
CA ASP A 78 7.06 12.99 9.13
C ASP A 78 6.60 11.69 8.48
N LEU A 79 7.06 10.54 8.97
CA LEU A 79 6.61 9.22 8.49
C LEU A 79 5.09 9.04 8.65
N LYS A 80 4.51 9.48 9.77
CA LYS A 80 3.05 9.45 9.97
C LYS A 80 2.33 10.34 8.96
N LEU A 81 2.85 11.54 8.69
CA LEU A 81 2.27 12.44 7.69
C LEU A 81 2.29 11.79 6.29
N TYR A 82 3.41 11.15 5.91
CA TYR A 82 3.52 10.45 4.63
C TYR A 82 2.60 9.23 4.54
N GLU A 83 2.46 8.47 5.61
CA GLU A 83 1.54 7.34 5.70
C GLU A 83 0.09 7.80 5.46
N GLU A 84 -0.37 8.84 6.17
CA GLU A 84 -1.70 9.41 6.01
C GLU A 84 -1.94 9.97 4.59
N ALA A 85 -0.97 10.71 4.06
CA ALA A 85 -1.07 11.29 2.72
C ALA A 85 -1.12 10.21 1.63
N LEU A 86 -0.30 9.17 1.75
CA LEU A 86 -0.29 8.03 0.82
C LEU A 86 -1.62 7.26 0.90
N ASP A 87 -2.12 7.02 2.11
CA ASP A 87 -3.37 6.29 2.33
C ASP A 87 -4.56 7.03 1.73
N GLN A 88 -4.60 8.37 1.85
CA GLN A 88 -5.59 9.23 1.20
C GLN A 88 -5.45 9.23 -0.33
N ALA A 89 -4.22 9.31 -0.84
CA ALA A 89 -3.97 9.28 -2.29
C ALA A 89 -4.45 7.96 -2.90
N ILE A 90 -4.26 6.83 -2.21
CA ILE A 90 -4.74 5.52 -2.66
C ILE A 90 -6.28 5.47 -2.70
N VAL A 91 -7.00 5.94 -1.67
CA VAL A 91 -8.49 6.01 -1.72
C VAL A 91 -8.93 6.85 -2.89
N LYS A 92 -8.35 8.03 -3.03
CA LYS A 92 -8.74 9.00 -4.04
C LYS A 92 -8.52 8.43 -5.44
N PHE A 93 -7.36 7.81 -5.68
CA PHE A 93 -7.06 7.17 -6.95
C PHE A 93 -8.03 6.04 -7.27
N HIS A 94 -8.34 5.19 -6.27
CA HIS A 94 -9.31 4.10 -6.44
C HIS A 94 -10.72 4.60 -6.78
N SER A 95 -11.22 5.62 -6.04
CA SER A 95 -12.52 6.24 -6.31
C SER A 95 -12.56 6.84 -7.72
N MET A 96 -11.55 7.64 -8.08
CA MET A 96 -11.47 8.26 -9.41
C MET A 96 -11.45 7.21 -10.52
N LYS A 97 -10.70 6.12 -10.35
CA LYS A 97 -10.65 5.03 -11.33
C LYS A 97 -11.98 4.28 -11.43
N MET A 98 -12.68 4.07 -10.32
CA MET A 98 -13.99 3.43 -10.36
C MET A 98 -15.05 4.28 -11.04
N ASP A 99 -15.02 5.60 -10.86
CA ASP A 99 -15.91 6.52 -11.56
C ASP A 99 -15.64 6.49 -13.07
N GLU A 100 -14.37 6.52 -13.48
CA GLU A 100 -13.95 6.41 -14.89
C GLU A 100 -14.39 5.07 -15.51
N ILE A 101 -14.16 3.95 -14.83
CA ILE A 101 -14.57 2.62 -15.29
C ILE A 101 -16.09 2.55 -15.44
N ASN A 102 -16.85 3.00 -14.43
CA ASN A 102 -18.30 2.96 -14.47
C ASN A 102 -18.86 3.87 -15.56
N GLN A 103 -18.26 5.03 -15.82
CA GLN A 103 -18.66 5.89 -16.93
C GLN A 103 -18.49 5.16 -18.27
N ASN A 104 -17.33 4.57 -18.52
CA ASN A 104 -17.06 3.79 -19.75
C ASN A 104 -18.01 2.59 -19.88
N ILE A 105 -18.32 1.90 -18.78
CA ILE A 105 -19.29 0.79 -18.77
C ILE A 105 -20.67 1.29 -19.19
N ARG A 106 -21.16 2.40 -18.64
CA ARG A 106 -22.48 2.95 -19.00
C ARG A 106 -22.54 3.33 -20.48
N ASP A 107 -21.50 4.00 -20.99
CA ASP A 107 -21.46 4.43 -22.39
C ASP A 107 -21.43 3.25 -23.36
N LEU A 108 -20.64 2.22 -23.05
CA LEU A 108 -20.61 0.97 -23.80
C LEU A 108 -21.94 0.20 -23.68
N TRP A 109 -22.55 0.16 -22.50
CA TRP A 109 -23.84 -0.52 -22.30
C TRP A 109 -24.96 0.13 -23.11
N HIS A 110 -25.09 1.45 -23.06
CA HIS A 110 -26.11 2.19 -23.81
C HIS A 110 -25.96 2.06 -25.32
N SER A 111 -24.74 1.94 -25.83
CA SER A 111 -24.49 1.77 -27.27
C SER A 111 -24.70 0.34 -27.77
N THR A 112 -24.58 -0.67 -26.89
CA THR A 112 -24.56 -2.09 -27.29
C THR A 112 -25.79 -2.89 -26.85
N TYR A 113 -26.34 -2.64 -25.66
CA TYR A 113 -27.47 -3.39 -25.14
C TYR A 113 -28.78 -2.86 -25.72
N ARG A 114 -29.55 -3.74 -26.38
CA ARG A 114 -30.84 -3.41 -27.01
C ARG A 114 -32.05 -3.72 -26.11
N GLY A 115 -31.85 -4.40 -24.99
CA GLY A 115 -32.93 -4.77 -24.07
C GLY A 115 -33.48 -3.55 -23.31
N GLN A 116 -34.77 -3.57 -23.01
CA GLN A 116 -35.45 -2.51 -22.25
C GLN A 116 -35.49 -2.78 -20.73
N ASP A 117 -35.01 -3.94 -20.30
CA ASP A 117 -35.13 -4.43 -18.92
C ASP A 117 -33.97 -3.98 -18.00
N ILE A 118 -32.87 -3.47 -18.56
CA ILE A 118 -31.70 -2.99 -17.81
C ILE A 118 -31.24 -1.67 -18.42
N GLU A 119 -31.26 -0.61 -17.62
CA GLU A 119 -30.83 0.72 -18.06
C GLU A 119 -29.32 0.76 -18.27
N TYR A 120 -28.56 0.37 -17.24
CA TYR A 120 -27.12 0.21 -17.30
C TYR A 120 -26.62 -0.71 -16.20
N ILE A 121 -25.34 -1.08 -16.28
CA ILE A 121 -24.65 -1.87 -15.26
C ILE A 121 -23.50 -1.06 -14.66
N GLU A 122 -23.10 -1.40 -13.44
CA GLU A 122 -22.00 -0.76 -12.73
C GLU A 122 -21.25 -1.74 -11.84
N ILE A 123 -19.98 -1.44 -11.59
CA ILE A 123 -19.17 -2.08 -10.56
C ILE A 123 -19.26 -1.22 -9.31
N ARG A 124 -19.78 -1.81 -8.23
CA ARG A 124 -19.78 -1.22 -6.89
C ARG A 124 -18.62 -1.77 -6.08
N SER A 125 -17.91 -0.88 -5.41
CA SER A 125 -16.83 -1.20 -4.49
C SER A 125 -17.22 -0.82 -3.07
N GLU A 126 -17.26 -1.78 -2.17
CA GLU A 126 -17.55 -1.60 -0.74
C GLU A 126 -16.27 -1.87 0.06
N VAL A 127 -15.99 -1.03 1.05
CA VAL A 127 -14.83 -1.21 1.93
C VAL A 127 -15.26 -2.09 3.10
N GLU A 128 -14.56 -3.20 3.33
CA GLU A 128 -14.71 -3.96 4.56
C GLU A 128 -13.95 -3.27 5.70
N GLU A 129 -14.64 -2.97 6.80
CA GLU A 129 -14.05 -2.36 8.01
C GLU A 129 -13.12 -3.31 8.79
N ARG A 130 -12.79 -4.49 8.25
CA ARG A 130 -12.00 -5.50 8.95
C ARG A 130 -10.52 -5.40 8.58
N SER A 131 -9.76 -4.83 9.53
CA SER A 131 -8.30 -5.00 9.79
C SER A 131 -7.47 -3.71 9.72
N GLU A 132 -6.84 -3.40 10.84
CA GLU A 132 -6.06 -2.19 11.17
C GLU A 132 -4.81 -1.92 10.31
N ARG A 133 -4.59 -2.67 9.21
CA ARG A 133 -3.38 -2.50 8.36
C ARG A 133 -3.60 -2.66 6.86
N ARG A 134 -4.75 -3.17 6.40
CA ARG A 134 -4.97 -3.39 4.96
C ARG A 134 -6.45 -3.28 4.64
N ARG A 135 -6.79 -2.31 3.78
CA ARG A 135 -8.16 -2.16 3.26
C ARG A 135 -8.51 -3.35 2.38
N SER A 136 -9.65 -3.96 2.65
CA SER A 136 -10.26 -5.00 1.82
C SER A 136 -11.43 -4.37 1.06
N TYR A 137 -11.47 -4.56 -0.25
CA TYR A 137 -12.53 -4.07 -1.11
C TYR A 137 -13.33 -5.25 -1.64
N ASN A 138 -14.64 -5.21 -1.41
CA ASN A 138 -15.59 -6.13 -2.02
C ASN A 138 -16.18 -5.50 -3.27
N TYR A 139 -16.09 -6.21 -4.39
CA TYR A 139 -16.63 -5.77 -5.67
C TYR A 139 -17.87 -6.59 -6.03
N ARG A 140 -18.90 -5.88 -6.49
CA ARG A 140 -20.11 -6.50 -7.03
C ARG A 140 -20.54 -5.78 -8.30
N VAL A 141 -21.01 -6.55 -9.29
CA VAL A 141 -21.62 -5.98 -10.48
C VAL A 141 -23.12 -5.86 -10.22
N VAL A 142 -23.65 -4.65 -10.38
CA VAL A 142 -25.07 -4.33 -10.22
C VAL A 142 -25.65 -3.92 -11.57
N MET A 143 -26.93 -4.23 -11.77
CA MET A 143 -27.73 -3.71 -12.87
C MET A 143 -28.77 -2.76 -12.30
N MET A 144 -29.02 -1.66 -13.01
CA MET A 144 -30.04 -0.68 -12.65
C MET A 144 -31.33 -0.99 -13.40
N ARG A 145 -32.44 -1.03 -12.66
CA ARG A 145 -33.79 -1.24 -13.17
C ARG A 145 -34.71 -0.21 -12.53
N GLY A 146 -34.97 0.91 -13.21
CA GLY A 146 -35.57 2.08 -12.58
C GLY A 146 -34.72 2.53 -11.38
N ASP A 147 -35.36 2.74 -10.23
CA ASP A 147 -34.68 3.20 -9.02
C ASP A 147 -33.97 2.10 -8.20
N ALA A 148 -33.98 0.84 -8.66
CA ALA A 148 -33.41 -0.27 -7.92
C ALA A 148 -32.04 -0.72 -8.45
N ASP A 149 -31.05 -0.82 -7.57
CA ASP A 149 -29.78 -1.51 -7.84
C ASP A 149 -29.91 -3.00 -7.48
N VAL A 150 -29.71 -3.87 -8.47
CA VAL A 150 -29.83 -5.32 -8.27
C VAL A 150 -28.51 -5.99 -8.58
N ASN A 151 -28.00 -6.78 -7.63
CA ASN A 151 -26.81 -7.58 -7.89
C ASN A 151 -27.07 -8.55 -9.05
N MET A 152 -26.21 -8.51 -10.08
CA MET A 152 -26.33 -9.35 -11.27
C MET A 152 -26.04 -10.82 -10.98
N ARG A 153 -25.22 -11.12 -9.96
CA ARG A 153 -24.82 -12.49 -9.63
C ARG A 153 -26.03 -13.37 -9.36
N GLY A 154 -26.22 -14.38 -10.18
CA GLY A 154 -27.34 -15.32 -10.07
C GLY A 154 -28.70 -14.78 -10.55
N ARG A 155 -28.74 -13.57 -11.13
CA ARG A 155 -29.99 -12.91 -11.55
C ARG A 155 -30.03 -12.46 -13.02
N CYS A 156 -28.92 -12.60 -13.75
CA CYS A 156 -28.83 -12.30 -15.17
C CYS A 156 -28.87 -13.56 -16.06
N SER A 157 -29.36 -13.39 -17.29
CA SER A 157 -29.35 -14.42 -18.34
C SER A 157 -27.92 -14.74 -18.80
N ALA A 158 -27.74 -15.81 -19.56
CA ALA A 158 -26.44 -16.14 -20.14
C ALA A 158 -25.95 -15.03 -21.09
N GLY A 159 -26.82 -14.50 -21.95
CA GLY A 159 -26.51 -13.38 -22.87
C GLY A 159 -26.05 -12.13 -22.14
N GLN A 160 -26.79 -11.73 -21.10
CA GLN A 160 -26.45 -10.57 -20.28
C GLN A 160 -25.09 -10.75 -19.59
N LYS A 161 -24.76 -11.97 -19.12
CA LYS A 161 -23.44 -12.24 -18.51
C LYS A 161 -22.30 -12.08 -19.50
N VAL A 162 -22.44 -12.63 -20.70
CA VAL A 162 -21.41 -12.55 -21.75
C VAL A 162 -21.20 -11.09 -22.14
N LEU A 163 -22.28 -10.36 -22.43
CA LEU A 163 -22.21 -8.96 -22.82
C LEU A 163 -21.63 -8.07 -21.71
N ALA A 164 -22.10 -8.22 -20.48
CA ALA A 164 -21.56 -7.48 -19.33
C ALA A 164 -20.07 -7.77 -19.14
N SER A 165 -19.65 -9.02 -19.23
CA SER A 165 -18.24 -9.42 -19.12
C SER A 165 -17.38 -8.81 -20.23
N LEU A 166 -17.90 -8.76 -21.46
CA LEU A 166 -17.21 -8.10 -22.57
C LEU A 166 -17.04 -6.60 -22.31
N ILE A 167 -18.13 -5.90 -21.97
CA ILE A 167 -18.14 -4.46 -21.72
C ILE A 167 -17.21 -4.10 -20.57
N ILE A 168 -17.28 -4.83 -19.46
CA ILE A 168 -16.40 -4.60 -18.30
C ILE A 168 -14.93 -4.76 -18.69
N ARG A 169 -14.58 -5.79 -19.47
CA ARG A 169 -13.19 -5.97 -19.94
C ARG A 169 -12.73 -4.82 -20.82
N LEU A 170 -13.60 -4.31 -21.69
CA LEU A 170 -13.30 -3.17 -22.55
C LEU A 170 -13.12 -1.88 -21.74
N ALA A 171 -13.99 -1.62 -20.78
CA ALA A 171 -13.90 -0.44 -19.92
C ALA A 171 -12.65 -0.48 -19.03
N LEU A 172 -12.29 -1.65 -18.50
CA LEU A 172 -11.06 -1.84 -17.73
C LEU A 172 -9.81 -1.61 -18.58
N ALA A 173 -9.79 -2.15 -19.81
CA ALA A 173 -8.69 -1.92 -20.73
C ALA A 173 -8.50 -0.43 -21.02
N GLU A 174 -9.60 0.30 -21.22
CA GLU A 174 -9.57 1.74 -21.48
C GLU A 174 -9.13 2.57 -20.27
N ALA A 175 -9.58 2.22 -19.06
CA ALA A 175 -9.26 2.98 -17.85
C ALA A 175 -7.83 2.72 -17.31
N PHE A 176 -7.26 1.53 -17.55
CA PHE A 176 -5.97 1.13 -16.98
C PHE A 176 -4.83 1.02 -17.99
N CYS A 177 -5.11 0.87 -19.28
CA CYS A 177 -4.07 0.70 -20.28
C CYS A 177 -4.05 1.89 -21.23
N LEU A 178 -2.88 2.52 -21.36
CA LEU A 178 -2.68 3.62 -22.30
C LEU A 178 -2.80 3.18 -23.77
N ASP A 179 -2.50 1.90 -24.07
CA ASP A 179 -2.47 1.34 -25.43
C ASP A 179 -2.90 -0.15 -25.48
N CYS A 180 -3.93 -0.57 -24.73
CA CYS A 180 -4.42 -1.95 -24.86
C CYS A 180 -5.27 -2.09 -26.12
N GLY A 181 -4.59 -2.49 -27.19
CA GLY A 181 -5.18 -2.66 -28.50
C GLY A 181 -5.87 -4.01 -28.74
N ILE A 182 -5.51 -5.07 -28.01
CA ILE A 182 -5.91 -6.43 -28.38
C ILE A 182 -6.93 -7.00 -27.39
N LEU A 183 -8.09 -7.42 -27.90
CA LEU A 183 -9.09 -8.17 -27.14
C LEU A 183 -9.31 -9.54 -27.79
N ALA A 184 -9.30 -10.60 -27.00
CA ALA A 184 -9.63 -11.96 -27.46
C ALA A 184 -10.92 -12.47 -26.80
N LEU A 185 -11.78 -13.07 -27.61
CA LEU A 185 -13.03 -13.73 -27.22
C LEU A 185 -12.97 -15.18 -27.66
N ASP A 186 -12.99 -16.09 -26.68
CA ASP A 186 -13.02 -17.52 -26.92
C ASP A 186 -14.43 -18.06 -26.67
N GLU A 187 -15.04 -18.62 -27.70
CA GLU A 187 -16.40 -19.16 -27.75
C GLU A 187 -17.46 -18.25 -27.07
N PRO A 188 -17.62 -17.00 -27.56
CA PRO A 188 -18.49 -16.03 -26.90
C PRO A 188 -19.98 -16.37 -27.00
N THR A 189 -20.38 -17.31 -27.86
CA THR A 189 -21.77 -17.75 -28.03
C THR A 189 -22.18 -18.91 -27.10
N THR A 190 -21.28 -19.36 -26.22
CA THR A 190 -21.55 -20.47 -25.31
C THR A 190 -22.78 -20.23 -24.44
N ASN A 191 -23.75 -21.14 -24.47
CA ASN A 191 -25.02 -21.08 -23.73
C ASN A 191 -25.93 -19.88 -24.10
N LEU A 192 -25.78 -19.31 -25.29
CA LEU A 192 -26.67 -18.27 -25.80
C LEU A 192 -27.74 -18.86 -26.72
N ASP A 193 -28.94 -18.31 -26.65
CA ASP A 193 -29.96 -18.54 -27.67
C ASP A 193 -29.71 -17.65 -28.89
N ARG A 194 -30.44 -17.91 -29.98
CA ARG A 194 -30.26 -17.21 -31.25
C ARG A 194 -30.43 -15.69 -31.15
N GLU A 195 -31.42 -15.23 -30.39
CA GLU A 195 -31.69 -13.79 -30.21
C GLU A 195 -30.54 -13.09 -29.47
N ASN A 196 -29.98 -13.73 -28.43
CA ASN A 196 -28.80 -13.22 -27.74
C ASN A 196 -27.53 -13.29 -28.60
N ILE A 197 -27.40 -14.29 -29.48
CA ILE A 197 -26.30 -14.38 -30.46
C ILE A 197 -26.36 -13.21 -31.45
N GLU A 198 -27.53 -12.93 -32.00
CA GLU A 198 -27.75 -11.79 -32.91
C GLU A 198 -27.44 -10.45 -32.21
N SER A 199 -27.96 -10.28 -30.99
CA SER A 199 -27.68 -9.09 -30.17
C SER A 199 -26.19 -8.90 -29.86
N LEU A 200 -25.48 -10.00 -29.58
CA LEU A 200 -24.04 -9.97 -29.33
C LEU A 200 -23.25 -9.64 -30.60
N ALA A 201 -23.65 -10.18 -31.75
CA ALA A 201 -23.02 -9.88 -33.03
C ALA A 201 -23.17 -8.38 -33.35
N ASP A 202 -24.36 -7.82 -33.21
CA ASP A 202 -24.62 -6.39 -33.41
C ASP A 202 -23.80 -5.51 -32.45
N ALA A 203 -23.73 -5.90 -31.17
CA ALA A 203 -22.91 -5.20 -30.18
C ALA A 203 -21.42 -5.19 -30.56
N LEU A 204 -20.87 -6.34 -31.00
CA LEU A 204 -19.49 -6.44 -31.43
C LEU A 204 -19.21 -5.62 -32.69
N VAL A 205 -20.12 -5.62 -33.66
CA VAL A 205 -20.04 -4.79 -34.86
C VAL A 205 -19.98 -3.31 -34.50
N GLU A 206 -20.82 -2.86 -33.57
CA GLU A 206 -20.83 -1.47 -33.15
C GLU A 206 -19.55 -1.07 -32.42
N ILE A 207 -19.00 -1.97 -31.58
CA ILE A 207 -17.70 -1.78 -30.94
C ILE A 207 -16.59 -1.68 -32.01
N ILE A 208 -16.57 -2.59 -33.00
CA ILE A 208 -15.58 -2.57 -34.09
C ILE A 208 -15.70 -1.27 -34.88
N ARG A 209 -16.91 -0.84 -35.24
CA ARG A 209 -17.14 0.39 -36.01
C ARG A 209 -16.67 1.61 -35.25
N THR A 210 -17.10 1.75 -33.99
CA THR A 210 -16.73 2.89 -33.13
C THR A 210 -15.22 2.96 -32.92
N ARG A 211 -14.58 1.81 -32.71
CA ARG A 211 -13.13 1.75 -32.45
C ARG A 211 -12.26 1.60 -33.68
N SER A 212 -12.82 1.40 -34.87
CA SER A 212 -12.07 1.41 -36.13
C SER A 212 -11.36 2.74 -36.39
N GLN A 213 -11.85 3.83 -35.78
CA GLN A 213 -11.22 5.15 -35.84
C GLN A 213 -10.07 5.33 -34.84
N GLN A 214 -10.00 4.50 -33.80
CA GLN A 214 -8.92 4.52 -32.82
C GLN A 214 -7.69 3.80 -33.38
N ARG A 215 -6.50 4.35 -33.12
CA ARG A 215 -5.25 3.69 -33.51
C ARG A 215 -5.06 2.48 -32.59
N HIS A 216 -4.78 1.32 -33.18
CA HIS A 216 -4.37 0.07 -32.51
C HIS A 216 -5.45 -0.86 -31.94
N PHE A 217 -6.74 -0.77 -32.29
CA PHE A 217 -7.72 -1.80 -31.87
C PHE A 217 -7.68 -3.07 -32.75
N GLN A 218 -7.59 -4.24 -32.12
CA GLN A 218 -7.59 -5.56 -32.72
C GLN A 218 -8.48 -6.49 -31.88
N LEU A 219 -9.51 -7.05 -32.51
CA LEU A 219 -10.41 -8.02 -31.90
C LEU A 219 -10.18 -9.39 -32.51
N LEU A 220 -9.85 -10.38 -31.67
CA LEU A 220 -9.75 -11.79 -32.03
C LEU A 220 -10.97 -12.52 -31.51
N ILE A 221 -11.71 -13.20 -32.39
CA ILE A 221 -12.84 -14.02 -32.02
C ILE A 221 -12.56 -15.46 -32.45
N ILE A 222 -12.71 -16.38 -31.52
CA ILE A 222 -12.62 -17.83 -31.72
C ILE A 222 -14.02 -18.38 -31.49
N THR A 223 -14.55 -19.08 -32.49
CA THR A 223 -15.86 -19.70 -32.37
C THR A 223 -16.01 -20.89 -33.31
N HIS A 224 -16.83 -21.86 -32.92
CA HIS A 224 -17.34 -22.95 -33.75
C HIS A 224 -18.76 -22.69 -34.27
N ASP A 225 -19.39 -21.58 -33.89
CA ASP A 225 -20.74 -21.20 -34.29
C ASP A 225 -20.72 -20.55 -35.68
N GLU A 226 -21.12 -21.31 -36.70
CA GLU A 226 -21.14 -20.83 -38.09
C GLU A 226 -22.18 -19.73 -38.33
N ASP A 227 -23.31 -19.74 -37.62
CA ASP A 227 -24.37 -18.73 -37.76
C ASP A 227 -23.88 -17.37 -37.23
N PHE A 228 -23.20 -17.38 -36.08
CA PHE A 228 -22.56 -16.19 -35.54
C PHE A 228 -21.48 -15.61 -36.45
N VAL A 229 -20.65 -16.46 -37.06
CA VAL A 229 -19.68 -16.01 -38.07
C VAL A 229 -20.38 -15.37 -39.26
N GLN A 230 -21.49 -15.95 -39.75
CA GLN A 230 -22.26 -15.36 -40.85
C GLN A 230 -22.84 -13.99 -40.50
N LEU A 231 -23.37 -13.81 -39.29
CA LEU A 231 -23.87 -12.52 -38.81
C LEU A 231 -22.76 -11.45 -38.82
N LEU A 232 -21.59 -11.78 -38.30
CA LEU A 232 -20.44 -10.87 -38.29
C LEU A 232 -19.94 -10.56 -39.71
N VAL A 233 -19.96 -11.53 -40.63
CA VAL A 233 -19.58 -11.31 -42.03
C VAL A 233 -20.57 -10.40 -42.76
N ARG A 234 -21.88 -10.59 -42.55
CA ARG A 234 -22.94 -9.76 -43.16
C ARG A 234 -22.86 -8.29 -42.79
N SER A 235 -22.30 -7.99 -41.61
CA SER A 235 -22.08 -6.60 -41.18
C SER A 235 -21.08 -5.82 -42.05
N GLY A 236 -20.30 -6.51 -42.90
CA GLY A 236 -19.27 -5.93 -43.75
C GLY A 236 -17.95 -5.62 -43.05
N CYS A 237 -17.84 -5.91 -41.75
CA CYS A 237 -16.63 -5.63 -40.95
C CYS A 237 -15.51 -6.66 -41.18
N ILE A 238 -15.84 -7.84 -41.72
CA ILE A 238 -14.90 -8.97 -41.86
C ILE A 238 -14.73 -9.34 -43.34
N GLN A 239 -13.50 -9.20 -43.84
CA GLN A 239 -13.13 -9.60 -45.22
C GLN A 239 -12.60 -11.03 -45.31
N HIS A 240 -11.97 -11.50 -44.24
CA HIS A 240 -11.32 -12.81 -44.19
C HIS A 240 -11.45 -13.40 -42.78
N PHE A 241 -11.54 -14.72 -42.70
CA PHE A 241 -11.44 -15.46 -41.44
C PHE A 241 -10.53 -16.68 -41.61
N TYR A 242 -10.09 -17.24 -40.49
CA TYR A 242 -9.23 -18.40 -40.46
C TYR A 242 -10.01 -19.60 -39.94
N ARG A 243 -10.13 -20.65 -40.76
CA ARG A 243 -10.74 -21.93 -40.39
C ARG A 243 -9.64 -22.90 -39.95
N ILE A 244 -9.77 -23.41 -38.74
CA ILE A 244 -8.87 -24.43 -38.17
C ILE A 244 -9.54 -25.80 -38.35
N SER A 245 -8.81 -26.76 -38.92
CA SER A 245 -9.30 -28.12 -39.18
C SER A 245 -8.20 -29.15 -38.93
N LYS A 246 -8.55 -30.41 -38.67
CA LYS A 246 -7.56 -31.50 -38.63
C LYS A 246 -7.31 -32.07 -40.03
N ASN A 247 -6.06 -32.31 -40.39
CA ASN A 247 -5.70 -33.01 -41.61
C ASN A 247 -5.81 -34.55 -41.44
N GLN A 248 -5.50 -35.31 -42.49
CA GLN A 248 -5.53 -36.78 -42.46
C GLN A 248 -4.60 -37.38 -41.38
N ASP A 249 -3.50 -36.69 -41.06
CA ASP A 249 -2.52 -37.09 -40.04
C ASP A 249 -2.88 -36.62 -38.62
N GLN A 250 -4.11 -36.14 -38.39
CA GLN A 250 -4.58 -35.57 -37.11
C GLN A 250 -3.86 -34.28 -36.65
N ASN A 251 -3.09 -33.64 -37.52
CA ASN A 251 -2.44 -32.36 -37.25
C ASN A 251 -3.36 -31.17 -37.55
N SER A 252 -3.26 -30.12 -36.75
CA SER A 252 -4.00 -28.87 -36.94
C SER A 252 -3.51 -28.13 -38.19
N LYS A 253 -4.44 -27.82 -39.10
CA LYS A 253 -4.22 -27.04 -40.32
C LYS A 253 -5.07 -25.79 -40.28
N ILE A 254 -4.43 -24.65 -40.48
CA ILE A 254 -5.08 -23.33 -40.55
C ILE A 254 -5.26 -22.96 -42.02
N THR A 255 -6.47 -22.56 -42.40
CA THR A 255 -6.80 -22.15 -43.78
C THR A 255 -7.47 -20.79 -43.77
N LYS A 256 -6.98 -19.85 -44.59
CA LYS A 256 -7.59 -18.53 -44.76
C LYS A 256 -8.76 -18.64 -45.75
N GLN A 257 -9.93 -18.19 -45.35
CA GLN A 257 -11.14 -18.16 -46.19
C GLN A 257 -11.55 -16.70 -46.48
N SER A 258 -12.01 -16.45 -47.69
CA SER A 258 -12.54 -15.15 -48.12
C SER A 258 -14.05 -15.11 -47.90
N THR A 259 -14.56 -13.98 -47.44
CA THR A 259 -16.00 -13.79 -47.16
C THR A 259 -16.82 -13.39 -48.39
N ALA A 260 -16.18 -13.20 -49.56
CA ALA A 260 -16.83 -12.75 -50.80
C ALA A 260 -17.96 -13.67 -51.31
N PHE A 261 -18.04 -14.92 -50.84
CA PHE A 261 -19.09 -15.87 -51.22
C PHE A 261 -20.30 -15.86 -50.27
N LEU A 262 -20.21 -15.19 -49.12
CA LEU A 262 -21.23 -15.17 -48.06
C LEU A 262 -21.94 -13.80 -47.95
N SER A 263 -21.52 -12.81 -48.73
CA SER A 263 -22.03 -11.43 -48.73
C SER A 263 -23.22 -11.20 -49.69
N VAL A 264 -23.98 -12.25 -50.02
CA VAL A 264 -25.19 -12.17 -50.87
C VAL A 264 -26.44 -12.25 -50.00
#